data_AF-A0A1Q3AXG6-F1
#
_entry.id   AF-A0A1Q3AXG6-F1
#
_cell.length_a   1.000
_cell.length_b   1.000
_cell.length_c   1.000
_cell.angle_alpha   90.00
_cell.angle_beta   90.00
_cell.angle_gamma   90.00
#
_symmetry.space_group_name_H-M   'P 1'
#
loop_
_entity.id
_entity.type
_entity.pdbx_description
1 polymer ?
#
loop_
_entity_poly.entity_id
_entity_poly.type
_entity_poly.pdbx_seq_one_letter_code
_entity_poly.pdbx_strand_id
1 'polypeptide(L)'
;MNTGESQSILKPPYFDGNNYSHWKAKMTIFIQSLDYNLWDFIVDGPNLPTIRNKNGDVIPTPRNTYNGDRKRVQINVKAKHIIICAINSNAFNRISSYISAREM
;
A
#
# COMPACT_ATOMS: atom_id res chain seq x y z
N MET A 1 -8.45 -25.63 21.63
CA MET A 1 -9.06 -25.96 20.33
C MET A 1 -8.63 -24.90 19.34
N ASN A 2 -7.76 -25.23 18.38
CA ASN A 2 -7.49 -24.35 17.24
C ASN A 2 -8.70 -24.43 16.34
N THR A 3 -9.63 -23.48 16.49
CA THR A 3 -10.68 -23.25 15.51
C THR A 3 -10.00 -22.94 14.20
N GLY A 4 -10.21 -23.79 13.19
CA GLY A 4 -9.82 -23.50 11.81
C GLY A 4 -10.63 -22.33 11.30
N GLU A 5 -10.23 -21.11 11.67
CA GLU A 5 -10.85 -19.90 11.17
C GLU A 5 -10.53 -19.77 9.69
N SER A 6 -11.51 -20.12 8.85
CA SER A 6 -11.46 -19.81 7.43
C SER A 6 -11.37 -18.29 7.28
N GLN A 7 -10.21 -17.80 6.83
CA GLN A 7 -10.06 -16.39 6.53
C GLN A 7 -10.82 -16.04 5.25
N SER A 8 -11.50 -14.91 5.25
CA SER A 8 -12.20 -14.43 4.07
C SER A 8 -11.19 -14.12 2.96
N ILE A 9 -11.41 -14.67 1.77
CA ILE A 9 -10.59 -14.40 0.57
C ILE A 9 -10.63 -12.94 0.12
N LEU A 10 -11.60 -12.16 0.62
CA LEU A 10 -11.78 -10.75 0.28
C LEU A 10 -11.19 -9.80 1.31
N LYS A 11 -10.78 -10.31 2.49
CA LYS A 11 -10.21 -9.50 3.57
C LYS A 11 -8.70 -9.64 3.58
N PRO A 12 -7.95 -8.52 3.67
CA PRO A 12 -6.51 -8.61 3.79
C PRO A 12 -6.12 -9.29 5.11
N PRO A 13 -5.00 -10.03 5.15
CA PRO A 13 -4.50 -10.64 6.38
C PRO A 13 -4.15 -9.54 7.39
N TYR A 14 -4.66 -9.66 8.61
CA TYR A 14 -4.41 -8.67 9.66
C TYR A 14 -3.03 -8.85 10.32
N PHE A 15 -2.33 -7.76 10.58
CA PHE A 15 -1.08 -7.68 11.31
C PHE A 15 -1.32 -7.26 12.76
N ASP A 16 -1.12 -8.20 13.67
CA ASP A 16 -1.24 -8.00 15.11
C ASP A 16 0.03 -7.40 15.75
N GLY A 17 1.10 -7.27 14.97
CA GLY A 17 2.42 -6.82 15.46
C GLY A 17 3.43 -7.94 15.64
N ASN A 18 3.01 -9.21 15.50
CA ASN A 18 3.87 -10.38 15.66
C ASN A 18 4.13 -11.09 14.33
N ASN A 19 5.21 -11.87 14.28
CA ASN A 19 5.56 -12.74 13.15
C ASN A 19 5.43 -12.06 11.77
N TYR A 20 6.10 -10.91 11.63
CA TYR A 20 6.04 -10.08 10.42
C TYR A 20 6.34 -10.86 9.14
N SER A 21 7.31 -11.79 9.16
CA SER A 21 7.63 -12.62 7.99
C SER A 21 6.44 -13.44 7.50
N HIS A 22 5.66 -14.02 8.42
CA HIS A 22 4.46 -14.78 8.09
C HIS A 22 3.34 -13.89 7.56
N TRP A 23 3.10 -12.76 8.23
CA TRP A 23 2.13 -11.78 7.76
C TRP A 23 2.48 -11.26 6.37
N LYS A 24 3.75 -10.90 6.14
CA LYS A 24 4.27 -10.42 4.86
C LYS A 24 4.03 -11.43 3.75
N ALA A 25 4.34 -12.71 3.97
CA ALA A 25 4.10 -13.77 2.99
C ALA A 25 2.60 -13.88 2.62
N LYS A 26 1.71 -13.86 3.62
CA LYS A 26 0.26 -13.86 3.38
C LYS A 26 -0.21 -12.63 2.62
N MET A 27 0.28 -11.45 2.98
CA MET A 27 -0.09 -10.19 2.36
C MET A 27 0.38 -10.11 0.90
N THR A 28 1.59 -10.59 0.62
CA THR A 28 2.11 -10.71 -0.77
C THR A 28 1.20 -11.59 -1.62
N ILE A 29 0.85 -12.79 -1.13
CA ILE A 29 -0.05 -13.70 -1.86
C ILE A 29 -1.43 -13.06 -2.06
N PHE A 30 -1.97 -12.40 -1.03
CA PHE A 30 -3.26 -11.71 -1.11
C PHE A 30 -3.26 -10.62 -2.20
N ILE A 31 -2.26 -9.73 -2.22
CA ILE A 31 -2.17 -8.67 -3.23
C ILE A 31 -2.01 -9.25 -4.63
N GLN A 32 -1.14 -10.25 -4.81
CA GLN A 32 -0.96 -10.94 -6.09
C GLN A 32 -2.25 -11.61 -6.58
N SER A 33 -3.03 -12.19 -5.66
CA SER A 33 -4.33 -12.80 -5.98
C SER A 33 -5.41 -11.79 -6.36
N LEU A 34 -5.31 -10.55 -5.85
CA LEU A 34 -6.24 -9.47 -6.18
C LEU A 34 -5.94 -8.86 -7.56
N ASP A 35 -4.67 -8.54 -7.81
CA ASP A 35 -4.20 -7.94 -9.06
C ASP A 35 -2.67 -7.98 -9.10
N TYR A 36 -2.08 -8.75 -10.02
CA TYR A 36 -0.63 -8.85 -10.13
C TYR A 36 0.01 -7.51 -10.55
N ASN A 37 -0.70 -6.66 -11.32
CA ASN A 37 -0.19 -5.33 -11.66
C ASN A 37 -0.10 -4.42 -10.44
N LEU A 38 -0.96 -4.65 -9.42
CA LEU A 38 -0.87 -3.94 -8.15
C LEU A 38 0.37 -4.36 -7.38
N TRP A 39 0.72 -5.66 -7.41
CA TRP A 39 1.94 -6.17 -6.81
C TRP A 39 3.19 -5.57 -7.47
N ASP A 40 3.28 -5.67 -8.80
CA ASP A 40 4.43 -5.12 -9.56
C ASP A 40 4.61 -3.62 -9.26
N PHE A 41 3.52 -2.87 -9.23
CA PHE A 41 3.54 -1.44 -8.91
C PHE A 41 4.03 -1.11 -7.50
N ILE A 42 3.74 -1.96 -6.51
CA ILE A 42 4.25 -1.79 -5.14
C ILE A 42 5.74 -2.13 -5.07
N VAL A 43 6.18 -3.20 -5.74
CA VAL A 43 7.57 -3.68 -5.70
C VAL A 43 8.51 -2.75 -6.46
N ASP A 44 8.18 -2.45 -7.72
CA ASP A 44 9.00 -1.63 -8.61
C ASP A 44 9.06 -0.19 -8.15
N GLY A 45 8.05 0.22 -7.37
CA GLY A 45 7.90 1.56 -6.88
C GLY A 45 7.04 2.37 -7.82
N PRO A 46 6.01 3.04 -7.28
CA PRO A 46 5.19 3.86 -8.12
C PRO A 46 6.02 5.08 -8.49
N ASN A 47 6.35 5.21 -9.79
CA ASN A 47 6.87 6.44 -10.36
C ASN A 47 5.76 7.51 -10.30
N LEU A 48 5.46 7.93 -9.07
CA LEU A 48 4.41 8.87 -8.75
C LEU A 48 4.81 10.24 -9.29
N PRO A 49 3.85 11.02 -9.78
CA PRO A 49 4.16 12.31 -10.33
C PRO A 49 4.60 13.23 -9.19
N THR A 50 5.77 13.84 -9.39
CA THR A 50 6.33 14.81 -8.46
C THR A 50 6.71 16.08 -9.21
N ILE A 51 6.61 17.23 -8.53
CA ILE A 51 7.11 18.51 -9.00
C ILE A 51 8.18 19.04 -8.04
N ARG A 52 9.03 19.96 -8.51
CA ARG A 52 9.88 20.76 -7.61
C ARG A 52 9.12 22.01 -7.17
N ASN A 53 9.06 22.26 -5.87
CA ASN A 53 8.49 23.50 -5.34
C ASN A 53 9.47 24.69 -5.54
N LYS A 54 9.07 25.89 -5.12
CA LYS A 54 9.91 27.11 -5.21
C LYS A 54 11.22 27.02 -4.42
N ASN A 55 11.28 26.15 -3.42
CA ASN A 55 12.46 25.90 -2.59
C ASN A 55 13.37 24.79 -3.17
N GLY A 56 12.97 24.17 -4.28
CA GLY A 56 13.69 23.07 -4.91
C GLY A 56 13.33 21.67 -4.38
N ASP A 57 12.44 21.57 -3.39
CA ASP A 57 12.01 20.29 -2.81
C ASP A 57 11.13 19.51 -3.78
N VAL A 58 11.31 18.19 -3.83
CA VAL A 58 10.46 17.28 -4.61
C VAL A 58 9.19 17.01 -3.79
N ILE A 59 8.04 17.45 -4.29
CA ILE A 59 6.74 17.25 -3.66
C ILE A 59 5.78 16.51 -4.61
N PRO A 60 4.76 15.80 -4.08
CA PRO A 60 3.73 15.20 -4.92
C PRO A 60 3.04 16.23 -5.82
N THR A 61 2.81 15.87 -7.07
CA THR A 61 2.08 16.71 -8.01
C THR A 61 0.66 17.00 -7.49
N PRO A 62 0.17 18.24 -7.54
CA PRO A 62 -1.20 18.57 -7.15
C PRO A 62 -2.25 17.76 -7.93
N ARG A 63 -3.35 17.41 -7.26
CA ARG A 63 -4.42 16.61 -7.86
C ARG A 63 -4.96 17.18 -9.18
N ASN A 64 -5.00 18.51 -9.29
CA ASN A 64 -5.57 19.21 -10.44
C ASN A 64 -4.64 19.19 -11.67
N THR A 65 -3.38 18.77 -11.52
CA THR A 65 -2.38 18.78 -12.60
C THR A 65 -1.96 17.39 -13.06
N TYR A 66 -2.67 16.33 -12.65
CA TYR A 66 -2.42 14.97 -13.13
C TYR A 66 -2.76 14.85 -14.63
N ASN A 67 -1.74 14.71 -15.48
CA ASN A 67 -1.91 14.54 -16.92
C ASN A 67 -1.64 13.07 -17.32
N GLY A 68 -2.66 12.22 -17.30
CA GLY A 68 -2.53 10.77 -17.54
C GLY A 68 -2.06 9.96 -16.33
N ASP A 69 -1.51 10.62 -15.32
CA ASP A 69 -0.98 9.99 -14.11
C ASP A 69 -2.04 9.47 -13.12
N ARG A 70 -3.31 9.82 -13.34
CA ARG A 70 -4.43 9.46 -12.44
C ARG A 70 -4.49 7.96 -12.17
N LYS A 71 -4.21 7.12 -13.18
CA LYS A 71 -4.21 5.66 -13.03
C LYS A 71 -3.15 5.20 -12.01
N ARG A 72 -1.93 5.73 -12.08
CA ARG A 72 -0.84 5.39 -11.14
C ARG A 72 -1.18 5.85 -9.72
N VAL A 73 -1.67 7.07 -9.59
CA VAL A 73 -2.10 7.60 -8.29
C VAL A 73 -3.23 6.74 -7.69
N GLN A 74 -4.18 6.30 -8.51
CA GLN A 74 -5.27 5.43 -8.07
C GLN A 74 -4.77 4.06 -7.60
N ILE A 75 -3.84 3.44 -8.33
CA ILE A 75 -3.22 2.16 -7.93
C ILE A 75 -2.48 2.33 -6.59
N ASN A 76 -1.73 3.42 -6.41
CA ASN A 76 -1.06 3.72 -5.14
C ASN A 76 -2.05 3.87 -3.98
N VAL A 77 -3.13 4.64 -4.18
CA VAL A 77 -4.16 4.82 -3.16
C VAL A 77 -4.82 3.48 -2.80
N LYS A 78 -5.11 2.63 -3.79
CA LYS A 78 -5.65 1.29 -3.56
C LYS A 78 -4.69 0.41 -2.75
N ALA A 79 -3.40 0.42 -3.09
CA ALA A 79 -2.36 -0.30 -2.35
C ALA A 79 -2.27 0.18 -0.89
N LYS A 80 -2.16 1.50 -0.68
CA LYS A 80 -2.14 2.10 0.67
C LYS A 80 -3.37 1.71 1.48
N HIS A 81 -4.56 1.75 0.87
CA HIS A 81 -5.80 1.36 1.54
C HIS A 81 -5.79 -0.11 2.00
N ILE A 82 -5.34 -1.03 1.14
CA ILE A 82 -5.20 -2.45 1.48
C ILE A 82 -4.25 -2.63 2.67
N ILE A 83 -3.08 -1.97 2.67
CA ILE A 83 -2.12 -2.05 3.77
C ILE A 83 -2.71 -1.47 5.07
N ILE A 84 -3.35 -0.30 5.01
CA ILE A 84 -3.96 0.35 6.18
C ILE A 84 -5.06 -0.52 6.81
N CYS A 85 -5.90 -1.17 5.99
CA CYS A 85 -6.94 -2.08 6.49
C CYS A 85 -6.36 -3.37 7.10
N ALA A 86 -5.10 -3.69 6.81
CA ALA A 86 -4.43 -4.90 7.23
C ALA A 86 -3.58 -4.73 8.50
N ILE A 87 -3.50 -3.55 9.09
CA ILE A 87 -2.60 -3.26 10.21
C ILE A 87 -3.34 -2.69 11.42
N ASN A 88 -2.73 -2.84 12.60
CA ASN A 88 -3.22 -2.20 13.82
C ASN A 88 -2.95 -0.69 13.87
N SER A 89 -3.63 0.02 14.78
CA SER A 89 -3.52 1.48 14.92
C SER A 89 -2.11 1.98 15.22
N ASN A 90 -1.30 1.19 15.94
CA ASN A 90 0.09 1.56 16.24
C ASN A 90 0.96 1.54 14.98
N ALA A 91 0.82 0.52 14.14
CA ALA A 91 1.48 0.46 12.84
C ALA A 91 0.98 1.56 11.89
N PHE A 92 -0.32 1.84 11.89
CA PHE A 92 -0.91 2.92 11.08
C PHE A 92 -0.26 4.28 11.36
N ASN A 93 -0.09 4.64 12.63
CA ASN A 93 0.53 5.92 13.01
C ASN A 93 1.97 6.05 12.49
N ARG A 94 2.69 4.93 12.34
CA ARG A 94 4.07 4.92 11.85
C ARG A 94 4.18 5.09 10.34
N ILE A 95 3.21 4.57 9.58
CA ILE A 95 3.35 4.45 8.12
C ILE A 95 2.41 5.36 7.31
N SER A 96 1.39 5.94 7.95
CA SER A 96 0.34 6.71 7.26
C SER A 96 0.84 7.93 6.49
N SER A 97 1.96 8.52 6.93
CA SER A 97 2.58 9.70 6.31
C SER A 97 3.35 9.41 5.03
N TYR A 98 3.69 8.15 4.74
CA TYR A 98 4.43 7.79 3.53
C TYR A 98 3.63 8.11 2.27
N ILE A 99 4.32 8.59 1.24
CA ILE A 99 3.70 9.04 -0.01
C ILE A 99 3.30 7.83 -0.87
N SER A 100 4.16 6.81 -0.92
CA SER A 100 3.93 5.58 -1.68
C SER A 100 3.61 4.38 -0.79
N ALA A 101 2.85 3.42 -1.35
CA ALA A 101 2.62 2.13 -0.70
C ALA A 101 3.88 1.26 -0.59
N ARG A 102 4.94 1.57 -1.36
CA ARG A 102 6.23 0.87 -1.29
C ARG A 102 7.01 1.22 -0.02
N GLU A 103 6.84 2.43 0.47
CA GLU A 103 7.52 2.94 1.67
C GLU A 103 6.76 2.61 2.97
N MET A 104 5.50 2.17 2.85
CA MET A 104 4.65 1.70 3.95
C MET A 104 5.05 0.32 4.46
#